data_AF-A0A4S4KFK9-F1
#
_entry.id   AF-A0A4S4KFK9-F1
#
_cell.length_a   1.000
_cell.length_b   1.000
_cell.length_c   1.000
_cell.angle_alpha   90.00
_cell.angle_beta   90.00
_cell.angle_gamma   90.00
#
_symmetry.space_group_name_H-M   'P 1'
#
loop_
_entity.id
_entity.type
_entity.pdbx_description
1 polymer ?
#
loop_
_entity_poly.entity_id
_entity_poly.type
_entity_poly.pdbx_seq_one_letter_code
_entity_poly.pdbx_strand_id
1 'polypeptide(L)'
;MKAKEKAKKGRGKKKGDNGDDDDYENDDSEEDEYTALSQGALVNRSRNAASVAKPPIGSFETCVECEGQFTVTRYTMAASPGPGWLCHKCAKAMGADPFKKPVAPRKRAGPGDRRKVVSFEDREFTSLASLCINIVSQHIEDVEALGDIGAVNRIEIGRVLAKNRRLTMENAPLLYDIKNTELAFYDATKLGPNAFSTLASLNPSVESLRIDFCGRINDDALKHWGEHLHSIKRLELLGPFLVRPEGWQALFAGCSQLTNFLITQSPRFDIDCMSSLAQHCTKLTELRLCQIGKMNDYFLPYIESFKNLTSLNLSEPSKSLSTEAVVSLLNAVGSNLTHLNLSKNNLLTNEFLSAGLTPNVRVLTSIVLDEIPELTDAGMCAFFTNTANVPMHRISLRRNHALADEALIGLLKHSGATLVELDINSWKSASNDALLAIGEHAKVLRKLDLGFCRQADEFVIKAILDGSEEIKDISVFACNKLAERCPKKRGVSIRGIESYSV
;
A
#
# COMPACT_ATOMS: atom_id res chain seq x y z
N MET A 1 15.35 -11.30 -48.10
CA MET A 1 14.10 -11.24 -48.90
C MET A 1 14.07 -12.41 -49.87
N LYS A 2 12.93 -13.10 -50.04
CA LYS A 2 12.67 -14.15 -51.07
C LYS A 2 13.59 -15.39 -50.94
N ALA A 3 13.25 -16.59 -51.44
CA ALA A 3 12.09 -17.04 -52.22
C ALA A 3 11.52 -18.35 -51.60
N LYS A 4 10.20 -18.46 -51.41
CA LYS A 4 9.17 -19.09 -52.27
C LYS A 4 8.81 -20.53 -51.88
N GLU A 5 7.50 -20.78 -51.82
CA GLU A 5 6.90 -22.08 -51.50
C GLU A 5 7.07 -23.13 -52.62
N LYS A 6 6.81 -24.39 -52.25
CA LYS A 6 6.17 -25.38 -53.13
C LYS A 6 5.35 -26.38 -52.30
N ALA A 7 4.05 -26.46 -52.56
CA ALA A 7 3.17 -27.47 -51.96
C ALA A 7 2.95 -28.66 -52.92
N LYS A 8 2.73 -29.86 -52.38
CA LYS A 8 2.03 -30.95 -53.09
C LYS A 8 1.41 -31.96 -52.11
N LYS A 9 0.23 -32.49 -52.46
CA LYS A 9 -0.53 -33.48 -51.69
C LYS A 9 -0.10 -34.91 -52.04
N GLY A 10 -0.20 -35.83 -51.07
CA GLY A 10 -0.18 -37.29 -51.26
C GLY A 10 -1.37 -37.95 -50.53
N ARG A 11 -1.79 -39.15 -50.94
CA ARG A 11 -2.97 -39.87 -50.38
C ARG A 11 -2.52 -41.18 -49.71
N GLY A 12 -3.19 -41.55 -48.62
CA GLY A 12 -3.12 -42.88 -47.97
C GLY A 12 -4.47 -43.21 -47.31
N LYS A 13 -4.90 -44.48 -47.29
CA LYS A 13 -6.29 -44.87 -46.94
C LYS A 13 -6.42 -46.32 -46.44
N LYS A 14 -6.94 -46.48 -45.21
CA LYS A 14 -7.69 -47.63 -44.61
C LYS A 14 -8.19 -47.09 -43.26
N LYS A 15 -9.46 -47.12 -42.85
CA LYS A 15 -10.57 -48.10 -42.90
C LYS A 15 -10.33 -49.32 -42.00
N GLY A 16 -11.04 -49.31 -40.88
CA GLY A 16 -11.35 -50.38 -39.94
C GLY A 16 -12.67 -49.96 -39.31
N ASP A 17 -13.66 -50.85 -39.33
CA ASP A 17 -15.09 -50.55 -39.29
C ASP A 17 -15.78 -51.82 -38.82
N ASN A 18 -16.67 -51.74 -37.83
CA ASN A 18 -17.54 -52.81 -37.33
C ASN A 18 -18.43 -52.22 -36.22
N GLY A 19 -19.73 -52.12 -36.49
CA GLY A 19 -20.76 -52.22 -35.46
C GLY A 19 -21.47 -53.56 -35.61
N ASP A 20 -22.29 -53.92 -34.63
CA ASP A 20 -23.45 -54.81 -34.74
C ASP A 20 -24.45 -54.31 -33.67
N ASP A 21 -25.74 -54.46 -33.94
CA ASP A 21 -26.85 -53.77 -33.24
C ASP A 21 -27.67 -54.73 -32.33
N ASP A 22 -28.86 -54.28 -31.90
CA ASP A 22 -30.03 -55.09 -31.51
C ASP A 22 -30.02 -55.84 -30.14
N ASP A 23 -31.11 -55.94 -29.35
CA ASP A 23 -32.41 -55.22 -29.31
C ASP A 23 -33.18 -55.57 -27.98
N TYR A 24 -34.35 -54.96 -27.74
CA TYR A 24 -35.38 -55.30 -26.71
C TYR A 24 -34.97 -55.11 -25.22
N GLU A 25 -35.85 -54.93 -24.20
CA GLU A 25 -37.32 -54.91 -24.00
C GLU A 25 -37.59 -54.01 -22.74
N ASN A 26 -38.75 -53.53 -22.29
CA ASN A 26 -40.18 -53.60 -22.67
C ASN A 26 -40.92 -52.30 -22.14
N ASP A 27 -42.25 -52.29 -22.01
CA ASP A 27 -43.11 -51.17 -21.54
C ASP A 27 -43.83 -51.48 -20.19
N ASP A 28 -44.77 -50.60 -19.79
CA ASP A 28 -45.90 -50.76 -18.83
C ASP A 28 -45.73 -50.59 -17.29
N SER A 29 -46.86 -50.18 -16.68
CA SER A 29 -47.23 -50.11 -15.24
C SER A 29 -46.61 -49.02 -14.32
N GLU A 30 -47.34 -48.37 -13.39
CA GLU A 30 -48.78 -48.03 -13.29
C GLU A 30 -49.00 -46.89 -12.23
N GLU A 31 -50.24 -46.71 -11.78
CA GLU A 31 -50.85 -45.75 -10.81
C GLU A 31 -49.98 -45.33 -9.59
N ASP A 32 -50.03 -44.08 -9.07
CA ASP A 32 -50.93 -43.61 -7.99
C ASP A 32 -50.50 -42.17 -7.52
N GLU A 33 -51.20 -41.37 -6.71
CA GLU A 33 -52.62 -41.16 -6.34
C GLU A 33 -52.72 -39.69 -5.81
N TYR A 34 -53.87 -39.00 -5.89
CA TYR A 34 -53.97 -37.55 -5.63
C TYR A 34 -54.26 -37.16 -4.16
N THR A 35 -53.54 -37.72 -3.19
CA THR A 35 -54.01 -37.72 -1.77
C THR A 35 -52.97 -37.30 -0.71
N ALA A 36 -52.66 -36.00 -0.60
CA ALA A 36 -52.02 -35.43 0.61
C ALA A 36 -52.37 -33.96 0.88
N LEU A 37 -53.00 -33.67 2.02
CA LEU A 37 -53.26 -32.30 2.50
C LEU A 37 -51.96 -31.63 2.98
N SER A 38 -51.67 -30.43 2.50
CA SER A 38 -50.53 -29.65 2.99
C SER A 38 -50.80 -29.13 4.42
N GLN A 39 -50.00 -29.57 5.39
CA GLN A 39 -50.00 -29.01 6.76
C GLN A 39 -49.36 -27.61 6.79
N GLY A 40 -50.03 -26.65 6.13
CA GLY A 40 -49.70 -25.23 6.12
C GLY A 40 -50.46 -24.42 7.18
N ALA A 41 -50.78 -25.04 8.33
CA ALA A 41 -51.56 -24.43 9.39
C ALA A 41 -50.95 -24.72 10.76
N LEU A 42 -50.91 -23.68 11.61
CA LEU A 42 -50.34 -23.65 12.97
C LEU A 42 -48.80 -23.78 13.03
N VAL A 43 -48.08 -23.08 13.89
CA VAL A 43 -48.26 -21.74 14.49
C VAL A 43 -46.85 -21.17 14.66
N ASN A 44 -46.61 -19.90 14.31
CA ASN A 44 -45.44 -19.17 14.79
C ASN A 44 -45.88 -17.84 15.43
N ARG A 45 -46.39 -17.93 16.67
CA ARG A 45 -46.89 -16.79 17.45
C ARG A 45 -45.72 -16.07 18.12
N SER A 46 -45.07 -15.17 17.38
CA SER A 46 -44.38 -14.05 18.04
C SER A 46 -45.42 -13.12 18.66
N ARG A 47 -45.28 -12.84 19.96
CA ARG A 47 -46.07 -11.85 20.70
C ARG A 47 -45.14 -11.10 21.66
N ASN A 48 -44.74 -9.89 21.29
CA ASN A 48 -44.45 -8.78 22.21
C ASN A 48 -44.28 -7.45 21.45
N ALA A 49 -45.38 -7.02 20.83
CA ALA A 49 -45.63 -5.64 20.45
C ALA A 49 -47.16 -5.43 20.47
N ALA A 50 -47.64 -4.27 20.94
CA ALA A 50 -49.07 -4.02 21.08
C ALA A 50 -49.72 -3.78 19.70
N SER A 51 -50.35 -4.82 19.15
CA SER A 51 -50.98 -4.77 17.83
C SER A 51 -52.32 -4.02 17.87
N VAL A 52 -52.30 -2.74 17.46
CA VAL A 52 -53.52 -1.99 17.12
C VAL A 52 -54.28 -2.76 16.03
N ALA A 53 -55.60 -2.95 16.23
CA ALA A 53 -56.43 -3.63 15.25
C ALA A 53 -56.49 -2.83 13.94
N LYS A 54 -56.43 -3.51 12.79
CA LYS A 54 -56.49 -2.83 11.49
C LYS A 54 -57.89 -2.24 11.25
N PRO A 55 -58.01 -0.96 10.85
CA PRO A 55 -59.30 -0.35 10.55
C PRO A 55 -60.08 -1.09 9.43
N PRO A 56 -61.41 -0.95 9.38
CA PRO A 56 -62.24 -1.59 8.37
C PRO A 56 -61.80 -1.23 6.94
N ILE A 57 -61.77 -2.21 6.04
CA ILE A 57 -61.48 -1.95 4.63
C ILE A 57 -62.59 -1.06 4.06
N GLY A 58 -62.21 0.10 3.52
CA GLY A 58 -63.13 1.15 3.08
C GLY A 58 -63.27 2.34 4.04
N SER A 59 -62.73 2.28 5.27
CA SER A 59 -62.67 3.47 6.14
C SER A 59 -61.64 4.49 5.64
N PHE A 60 -61.73 5.73 6.11
CA PHE A 60 -60.71 6.75 5.89
C PHE A 60 -59.82 6.90 7.12
N GLU A 61 -58.52 6.91 6.93
CA GLU A 61 -57.48 6.98 7.96
C GLU A 61 -56.44 8.04 7.58
N THR A 62 -55.73 8.61 8.54
CA THR A 62 -54.69 9.63 8.28
C THR A 62 -53.32 8.97 8.16
N CYS A 63 -52.54 9.35 7.14
CA CYS A 63 -51.19 8.82 6.94
C CYS A 63 -50.20 9.43 7.94
N VAL A 64 -49.48 8.59 8.71
CA VAL A 64 -48.46 9.06 9.68
C VAL A 64 -47.34 9.87 9.02
N GLU A 65 -46.96 9.50 7.79
CA GLU A 65 -45.77 10.05 7.10
C GLU A 65 -46.05 11.33 6.30
N CYS A 66 -47.31 11.61 5.95
CA CYS A 66 -47.66 12.75 5.09
C CYS A 66 -48.95 13.48 5.44
N GLU A 67 -49.55 13.15 6.59
CA GLU A 67 -50.79 13.71 7.16
C GLU A 67 -52.02 13.69 6.24
N GLY A 68 -51.91 13.15 5.02
CA GLY A 68 -52.98 13.01 4.06
C GLY A 68 -53.95 11.89 4.44
N GLN A 69 -55.24 12.19 4.38
CA GLN A 69 -56.31 11.22 4.56
C GLN A 69 -56.35 10.23 3.37
N PHE A 70 -56.48 8.94 3.64
CA PHE A 70 -56.50 7.90 2.61
C PHE A 70 -57.47 6.76 2.97
N THR A 71 -57.98 6.06 1.96
CA THR A 71 -58.89 4.91 2.18
C THR A 71 -58.11 3.65 2.58
N VAL A 72 -58.51 3.00 3.65
CA VAL A 72 -57.88 1.77 4.15
C VAL A 72 -58.24 0.61 3.23
N THR A 73 -57.21 -0.06 2.70
CA THR A 73 -57.33 -1.21 1.81
C THR A 73 -56.79 -2.47 2.49
N ARG A 74 -57.05 -3.65 1.87
CA ARG A 74 -56.39 -4.91 2.28
C ARG A 74 -54.86 -4.77 2.38
N TYR A 75 -54.26 -3.93 1.53
CA TYR A 75 -52.81 -3.72 1.41
C TYR A 75 -52.24 -2.57 2.26
N THR A 76 -53.07 -1.78 2.95
CA THR A 76 -52.60 -0.73 3.88
C THR A 76 -51.70 -1.34 4.96
N MET A 77 -50.53 -0.76 5.18
CA MET A 77 -49.52 -1.23 6.14
C MET A 77 -49.48 -0.32 7.37
N ALA A 78 -49.13 -0.89 8.53
CA ALA A 78 -48.84 -0.11 9.73
C ALA A 78 -47.51 0.64 9.56
N ALA A 79 -47.36 1.76 10.26
CA ALA A 79 -46.08 2.44 10.39
C ALA A 79 -45.08 1.59 11.19
N SER A 80 -43.79 1.83 10.99
CA SER A 80 -42.72 1.17 11.75
C SER A 80 -41.46 2.06 11.74
N PRO A 81 -40.96 2.52 12.91
CA PRO A 81 -41.50 2.31 14.25
C PRO A 81 -42.71 3.24 14.56
N GLY A 82 -43.61 2.79 15.45
CA GLY A 82 -44.68 3.61 16.02
C GLY A 82 -46.11 3.24 15.57
N PRO A 83 -47.14 3.62 16.34
CA PRO A 83 -48.53 3.29 16.04
C PRO A 83 -49.12 4.19 14.95
N GLY A 84 -49.84 3.58 13.99
CA GLY A 84 -50.56 4.27 12.93
C GLY A 84 -50.42 3.57 11.58
N TRP A 85 -50.91 4.19 10.51
CA TRP A 85 -51.01 3.57 9.18
C TRP A 85 -50.41 4.44 8.08
N LEU A 86 -49.89 3.78 7.04
CA LEU A 86 -49.26 4.42 5.89
C LEU A 86 -50.14 4.31 4.64
N CYS A 87 -50.27 5.42 3.91
CA CYS A 87 -50.86 5.41 2.57
C CYS A 87 -49.93 4.68 1.58
N HIS A 88 -50.48 4.20 0.46
CA HIS A 88 -49.72 3.40 -0.50
C HIS A 88 -48.46 4.09 -1.04
N LYS A 89 -48.50 5.43 -1.23
CA LYS A 89 -47.34 6.21 -1.69
C LYS A 89 -46.20 6.18 -0.68
N CYS A 90 -46.49 6.44 0.59
CA CYS A 90 -45.49 6.45 1.67
C CYS A 90 -44.92 5.05 1.93
N ALA A 91 -45.78 4.02 2.02
CA ALA A 91 -45.33 2.63 2.18
C ALA A 91 -44.35 2.21 1.06
N LYS A 92 -44.65 2.57 -0.19
CA LYS A 92 -43.77 2.29 -1.34
C LYS A 92 -42.47 3.10 -1.32
N ALA A 93 -42.50 4.37 -0.87
CA ALA A 93 -41.31 5.20 -0.69
C ALA A 93 -40.36 4.61 0.38
N MET A 94 -40.91 4.06 1.46
CA MET A 94 -40.17 3.34 2.51
C MET A 94 -39.75 1.91 2.10
N GLY A 95 -39.84 1.55 0.81
CA GLY A 95 -39.43 0.25 0.27
C GLY A 95 -40.40 -0.92 0.52
N ALA A 96 -41.49 -0.67 1.24
CA ALA A 96 -42.52 -1.66 1.58
C ALA A 96 -43.64 -1.68 0.52
N ASP A 97 -43.35 -2.25 -0.65
CA ASP A 97 -44.33 -2.42 -1.74
C ASP A 97 -45.10 -3.76 -1.61
N PRO A 98 -46.43 -3.75 -1.33
CA PRO A 98 -47.22 -4.98 -1.16
C PRO A 98 -47.35 -5.85 -2.41
N PHE A 99 -46.97 -5.35 -3.58
CA PHE A 99 -47.08 -6.06 -4.87
C PHE A 99 -45.74 -6.62 -5.38
N LYS A 100 -44.65 -6.46 -4.60
CA LYS A 100 -43.33 -6.99 -4.93
C LYS A 100 -43.31 -8.52 -4.82
N LYS A 101 -43.51 -9.20 -5.96
CA LYS A 101 -43.47 -10.68 -6.05
C LYS A 101 -42.20 -11.22 -5.37
N PRO A 102 -42.30 -12.24 -4.50
CA PRO A 102 -41.13 -12.83 -3.87
C PRO A 102 -40.24 -13.48 -4.93
N VAL A 103 -38.98 -13.07 -4.99
CA VAL A 103 -37.98 -13.73 -5.83
C VAL A 103 -37.69 -15.10 -5.23
N ALA A 104 -37.97 -16.17 -5.97
CA ALA A 104 -37.70 -17.53 -5.51
C ALA A 104 -36.21 -17.67 -5.14
N PRO A 105 -35.88 -18.32 -4.00
CA PRO A 105 -34.50 -18.48 -3.59
C PRO A 105 -33.72 -19.24 -4.66
N ARG A 106 -32.63 -18.66 -5.16
CA ARG A 106 -31.74 -19.32 -6.13
C ARG A 106 -31.30 -20.67 -5.54
N LYS A 107 -31.73 -21.78 -6.17
CA LYS A 107 -31.22 -23.12 -5.86
C LYS A 107 -29.69 -23.05 -5.91
N ARG A 108 -29.02 -23.41 -4.81
CA ARG A 108 -27.56 -23.59 -4.82
C ARG A 108 -27.24 -24.72 -5.80
N ALA A 109 -26.35 -24.47 -6.76
CA ALA A 109 -25.83 -25.54 -7.61
C ALA A 109 -25.14 -26.59 -6.74
N GLY A 110 -25.33 -27.87 -7.06
CA GLY A 110 -24.66 -28.98 -6.38
C GLY A 110 -23.14 -28.96 -6.63
N PRO A 111 -22.36 -29.79 -5.93
CA PRO A 111 -20.90 -29.88 -6.08
C PRO A 111 -20.47 -30.63 -7.36
N GLY A 112 -21.02 -30.26 -8.52
CA GLY A 112 -20.61 -30.71 -9.84
C GLY A 112 -19.89 -29.59 -10.60
N ASP A 113 -18.72 -29.89 -11.18
CA ASP A 113 -17.85 -28.99 -11.95
C ASP A 113 -17.73 -27.54 -11.40
N ARG A 114 -17.22 -27.41 -10.17
CA ARG A 114 -16.40 -26.23 -9.86
C ARG A 114 -15.13 -26.31 -10.70
N ARG A 115 -15.19 -25.80 -11.93
CA ARG A 115 -14.01 -25.58 -12.78
C ARG A 115 -12.91 -24.94 -11.93
N LYS A 116 -11.74 -25.55 -11.87
CA LYS A 116 -10.56 -24.92 -11.25
C LYS A 116 -10.25 -23.66 -12.05
N VAL A 117 -10.62 -22.50 -11.51
CA VAL A 117 -10.23 -21.20 -12.07
C VAL A 117 -8.76 -20.99 -11.73
N VAL A 118 -7.89 -21.50 -12.61
CA VAL A 118 -6.42 -21.48 -12.43
C VAL A 118 -5.85 -20.06 -12.58
N SER A 119 -6.59 -19.17 -13.26
CA SER A 119 -6.30 -17.73 -13.31
C SER A 119 -7.38 -16.93 -12.60
N PHE A 120 -7.07 -16.47 -11.39
CA PHE A 120 -7.63 -15.24 -10.84
C PHE A 120 -6.67 -14.09 -11.17
N GLU A 121 -6.65 -13.68 -12.44
CA GLU A 121 -6.32 -12.29 -12.77
C GLU A 121 -7.46 -11.41 -12.24
N ASP A 122 -7.30 -10.84 -11.04
CA ASP A 122 -8.10 -9.67 -10.65
C ASP A 122 -7.70 -8.52 -11.57
N ARG A 123 -8.43 -8.34 -12.67
CA ARG A 123 -8.24 -7.26 -13.62
C ARG A 123 -8.72 -5.96 -13.00
N GLU A 124 -7.80 -5.27 -12.32
CA GLU A 124 -8.03 -3.91 -11.81
C GLU A 124 -8.29 -2.95 -12.99
N PHE A 125 -9.57 -2.71 -13.26
CA PHE A 125 -9.99 -1.68 -14.21
C PHE A 125 -9.72 -0.29 -13.61
N THR A 126 -9.07 0.58 -14.38
CA THR A 126 -8.85 1.98 -13.97
C THR A 126 -10.19 2.70 -13.76
N SER A 127 -10.28 3.47 -12.68
CA SER A 127 -11.51 4.21 -12.36
C SER A 127 -11.83 5.25 -13.42
N LEU A 128 -13.12 5.61 -13.57
CA LEU A 128 -13.52 6.69 -14.48
C LEU A 128 -12.80 8.01 -14.15
N ALA A 129 -12.61 8.33 -12.87
CA ALA A 129 -11.81 9.49 -12.46
C ALA A 129 -10.37 9.41 -12.98
N SER A 130 -9.71 8.25 -12.83
CA SER A 130 -8.36 8.01 -13.37
C SER A 130 -8.32 8.16 -14.90
N LEU A 131 -9.36 7.74 -15.63
CA LEU A 131 -9.46 7.91 -17.08
C LEU A 131 -9.63 9.39 -17.46
N CYS A 132 -10.53 10.12 -16.79
CA CYS A 132 -10.72 11.56 -17.00
C CYS A 132 -9.43 12.34 -16.70
N ILE A 133 -8.73 12.02 -15.62
CA ILE A 133 -7.46 12.65 -15.24
C ILE A 133 -6.35 12.37 -16.28
N ASN A 134 -6.32 11.18 -16.86
CA ASN A 134 -5.41 10.89 -17.99
C ASN A 134 -5.73 11.75 -19.23
N ILE A 135 -7.02 11.95 -19.56
CA ILE A 135 -7.42 12.82 -20.68
C ILE A 135 -7.06 14.28 -20.42
N VAL A 136 -7.36 14.81 -19.22
CA VAL A 136 -6.95 16.17 -18.80
C VAL A 136 -5.43 16.32 -18.84
N SER A 137 -4.67 15.31 -18.45
CA SER A 137 -3.19 15.32 -18.53
C SER A 137 -2.63 15.19 -19.95
N GLN A 138 -3.43 14.66 -20.90
CA GLN A 138 -3.08 14.62 -22.32
C GLN A 138 -3.31 15.97 -23.01
N HIS A 139 -4.28 16.76 -22.51
CA HIS A 139 -4.70 18.06 -23.02
C HIS A 139 -4.39 19.22 -22.06
N ILE A 140 -3.42 19.07 -21.16
CA ILE A 140 -3.15 20.07 -20.10
C ILE A 140 -2.71 21.44 -20.64
N GLU A 141 -2.17 21.47 -21.86
CA GLU A 141 -1.78 22.69 -22.57
C GLU A 141 -3.01 23.45 -23.13
N ASP A 142 -4.15 22.77 -23.26
CA ASP A 142 -5.46 23.32 -23.66
C ASP A 142 -6.31 23.78 -22.44
N VAL A 143 -5.77 23.72 -21.22
CA VAL A 143 -6.50 23.95 -19.96
C VAL A 143 -6.04 25.26 -19.30
N GLU A 144 -6.82 26.33 -19.49
CA GLU A 144 -6.55 27.65 -18.89
C GLU A 144 -6.72 27.66 -17.36
N ALA A 145 -7.66 26.86 -16.84
CA ALA A 145 -7.91 26.71 -15.40
C ALA A 145 -8.55 25.36 -15.09
N LEU A 146 -8.22 24.77 -13.93
CA LEU A 146 -8.87 23.55 -13.44
C LEU A 146 -10.25 23.79 -12.80
N GLY A 147 -10.63 25.04 -12.51
CA GLY A 147 -11.90 25.37 -11.84
C GLY A 147 -12.03 24.71 -10.45
N ASP A 148 -13.26 24.36 -10.06
CA ASP A 148 -13.58 23.73 -8.76
C ASP A 148 -13.17 22.24 -8.66
N ILE A 149 -12.04 21.87 -9.26
CA ILE A 149 -11.41 20.56 -9.04
C ILE A 149 -10.84 20.53 -7.62
N GLY A 150 -11.49 19.74 -6.76
CA GLY A 150 -11.09 19.54 -5.37
C GLY A 150 -9.69 18.93 -5.20
N ALA A 151 -9.04 19.22 -4.06
CA ALA A 151 -7.61 18.98 -3.83
C ALA A 151 -7.13 17.56 -4.16
N VAL A 152 -7.90 16.52 -3.82
CA VAL A 152 -7.57 15.11 -4.13
C VAL A 152 -7.34 14.90 -5.63
N ASN A 153 -8.21 15.46 -6.47
CA ASN A 153 -8.09 15.37 -7.92
C ASN A 153 -6.93 16.22 -8.46
N ARG A 154 -6.61 17.37 -7.83
CA ARG A 154 -5.42 18.17 -8.20
C ARG A 154 -4.11 17.41 -7.92
N ILE A 155 -4.02 16.72 -6.78
CA ILE A 155 -2.88 15.86 -6.44
C ILE A 155 -2.74 14.71 -7.45
N GLU A 156 -3.85 14.09 -7.85
CA GLU A 156 -3.83 13.00 -8.84
C GLU A 156 -3.48 13.51 -10.25
N ILE A 157 -3.95 14.69 -10.67
CA ILE A 157 -3.51 15.36 -11.91
C ILE A 157 -2.01 15.64 -11.85
N GLY A 158 -1.49 16.22 -10.75
CA GLY A 158 -0.05 16.43 -10.56
C GLY A 158 0.76 15.13 -10.64
N ARG A 159 0.23 14.03 -10.10
CA ARG A 159 0.85 12.69 -10.20
C ARG A 159 0.85 12.15 -11.62
N VAL A 160 -0.23 12.30 -12.38
CA VAL A 160 -0.32 11.82 -13.77
C VAL A 160 0.52 12.69 -14.71
N LEU A 161 0.56 14.02 -14.52
CA LEU A 161 1.48 14.91 -15.22
C LEU A 161 2.94 14.54 -14.98
N ALA A 162 3.33 14.29 -13.73
CA ALA A 162 4.67 13.83 -13.38
C ALA A 162 4.99 12.45 -14.00
N LYS A 163 4.08 11.48 -13.88
CA LYS A 163 4.24 10.13 -14.46
C LYS A 163 4.43 10.17 -15.99
N ASN A 164 3.79 11.13 -16.66
CA ASN A 164 3.91 11.36 -18.10
C ASN A 164 5.04 12.35 -18.48
N ARG A 165 5.84 12.84 -17.51
CA ARG A 165 6.90 13.85 -17.68
C ARG A 165 6.42 15.16 -18.33
N ARG A 166 5.17 15.57 -18.01
CA ARG A 166 4.44 16.70 -18.59
C ARG A 166 4.29 17.92 -17.68
N LEU A 167 4.78 17.87 -16.43
CA LEU A 167 4.84 19.07 -15.58
C LEU A 167 5.86 20.07 -16.16
N THR A 168 5.45 21.32 -16.38
CA THR A 168 6.26 22.41 -16.93
C THR A 168 6.00 23.73 -16.18
N MET A 169 6.77 24.79 -16.47
CA MET A 169 6.59 26.09 -15.79
C MET A 169 5.30 26.82 -16.20
N GLU A 170 4.73 26.46 -17.35
CA GLU A 170 3.48 26.98 -17.90
C GLU A 170 2.26 26.34 -17.23
N ASN A 171 2.31 25.03 -16.93
CA ASN A 171 1.17 24.29 -16.36
C ASN A 171 1.26 24.01 -14.85
N ALA A 172 2.43 24.16 -14.21
CA ALA A 172 2.53 24.10 -12.75
C ALA A 172 1.64 25.13 -12.01
N PRO A 173 1.41 26.36 -12.52
CA PRO A 173 0.44 27.31 -11.95
C PRO A 173 -0.98 26.78 -11.78
N LEU A 174 -1.42 25.82 -12.61
CA LEU A 174 -2.75 25.17 -12.48
C LEU A 174 -2.88 24.36 -11.17
N LEU A 175 -1.77 24.02 -10.53
CA LEU A 175 -1.71 23.26 -9.29
C LEU A 175 -1.54 24.14 -8.05
N TYR A 176 -1.30 25.45 -8.21
CA TYR A 176 -1.15 26.39 -7.10
C TYR A 176 -2.51 26.93 -6.63
N ASP A 177 -2.65 27.09 -5.32
CA ASP A 177 -3.81 27.65 -4.61
C ASP A 177 -3.28 28.12 -3.25
N ILE A 178 -3.71 29.31 -2.81
CA ILE A 178 -3.36 29.87 -1.49
C ILE A 178 -3.81 28.92 -0.37
N LYS A 179 -4.86 28.12 -0.60
CA LYS A 179 -5.43 27.14 0.36
C LYS A 179 -4.74 25.78 0.36
N ASN A 180 -3.75 25.52 -0.51
CA ASN A 180 -3.04 24.23 -0.51
C ASN A 180 -2.19 24.10 0.78
N THR A 181 -2.59 23.20 1.68
CA THR A 181 -1.76 22.78 2.83
C THR A 181 -0.72 21.73 2.44
N GLU A 182 -0.96 20.97 1.36
CA GLU A 182 -0.04 19.98 0.83
C GLU A 182 0.18 20.18 -0.67
N LEU A 183 1.43 20.00 -1.14
CA LEU A 183 1.78 20.02 -2.55
C LEU A 183 2.86 18.98 -2.85
N ALA A 184 2.64 18.13 -3.87
CA ALA A 184 3.54 17.05 -4.25
C ALA A 184 3.77 16.99 -5.77
N PHE A 185 4.99 17.28 -6.21
CA PHE A 185 5.44 17.15 -7.60
C PHE A 185 6.39 15.94 -7.72
N TYR A 186 5.98 14.91 -8.47
CA TYR A 186 6.74 13.64 -8.56
C TYR A 186 7.75 13.58 -9.72
N ASP A 187 7.81 14.61 -10.57
CA ASP A 187 8.86 14.85 -11.58
C ASP A 187 8.90 16.34 -11.91
N ALA A 188 9.84 17.06 -11.28
CA ALA A 188 10.09 18.48 -11.49
C ALA A 188 11.25 18.76 -12.47
N THR A 189 11.72 17.78 -13.24
CA THR A 189 12.94 17.88 -14.09
C THR A 189 12.92 19.06 -15.06
N LYS A 190 11.72 19.50 -15.48
CA LYS A 190 11.53 20.63 -16.40
C LYS A 190 11.43 22.00 -15.72
N LEU A 191 11.07 22.08 -14.44
CA LEU A 191 10.89 23.35 -13.72
C LEU A 191 12.22 24.08 -13.52
N GLY A 192 12.24 25.41 -13.65
CA GLY A 192 13.42 26.25 -13.40
C GLY A 192 13.33 27.00 -12.06
N PRO A 193 14.41 27.66 -11.60
CA PRO A 193 14.43 28.46 -10.37
C PRO A 193 13.19 29.34 -10.16
N ASN A 194 12.83 30.15 -11.17
CA ASN A 194 11.70 31.06 -11.10
C ASN A 194 10.37 30.33 -10.84
N ALA A 195 10.18 29.10 -11.34
CA ALA A 195 8.96 28.33 -11.08
C ALA A 195 8.90 27.85 -9.62
N PHE A 196 10.04 27.58 -8.98
CA PHE A 196 10.11 27.27 -7.56
C PHE A 196 9.88 28.52 -6.68
N SER A 197 10.36 29.70 -7.07
CA SER A 197 10.00 30.96 -6.40
C SER A 197 8.50 31.27 -6.52
N THR A 198 7.92 31.13 -7.73
CA THR A 198 6.49 31.32 -7.99
C THR A 198 5.62 30.36 -7.18
N LEU A 199 6.02 29.08 -7.05
CA LEU A 199 5.37 28.10 -6.17
C LEU A 199 5.24 28.64 -4.74
N ALA A 200 6.32 29.13 -4.15
CA ALA A 200 6.29 29.63 -2.78
C ALA A 200 5.42 30.89 -2.61
N SER A 201 5.48 31.84 -3.56
CA SER A 201 4.61 33.03 -3.52
C SER A 201 3.12 32.72 -3.73
N LEU A 202 2.77 31.59 -4.37
CA LEU A 202 1.38 31.20 -4.66
C LEU A 202 0.86 30.05 -3.77
N ASN A 203 1.68 29.53 -2.85
CA ASN A 203 1.29 28.55 -1.83
C ASN A 203 1.76 28.94 -0.40
N PRO A 204 1.47 30.16 0.11
CA PRO A 204 1.99 30.63 1.40
C PRO A 204 1.49 29.84 2.64
N SER A 205 0.41 29.06 2.49
CA SER A 205 -0.14 28.20 3.56
C SER A 205 0.26 26.73 3.44
N VAL A 206 1.27 26.38 2.61
CA VAL A 206 1.74 25.00 2.51
C VAL A 206 2.43 24.55 3.80
N GLU A 207 2.00 23.44 4.36
CA GLU A 207 2.60 22.79 5.52
C GLU A 207 3.45 21.59 5.11
N SER A 208 3.12 20.93 4.00
CA SER A 208 3.80 19.73 3.48
C SER A 208 4.15 19.92 2.00
N LEU A 209 5.44 20.07 1.70
CA LEU A 209 5.95 20.22 0.33
C LEU A 209 6.83 19.03 -0.05
N ARG A 210 6.54 18.38 -1.18
CA ARG A 210 7.38 17.37 -1.80
C ARG A 210 7.71 17.73 -3.25
N ILE A 211 8.99 17.74 -3.60
CA ILE A 211 9.43 17.91 -4.99
C ILE A 211 10.49 16.86 -5.36
N ASP A 212 10.09 15.90 -6.18
CA ASP A 212 10.96 14.86 -6.71
C ASP A 212 11.61 15.31 -8.03
N PHE A 213 12.87 14.89 -8.25
CA PHE A 213 13.70 15.26 -9.41
C PHE A 213 13.85 16.78 -9.60
N CYS A 214 14.00 17.51 -8.49
CA CYS A 214 14.14 18.98 -8.44
C CYS A 214 15.53 19.50 -8.90
N GLY A 215 16.15 18.86 -9.90
CA GLY A 215 17.55 19.05 -10.31
C GLY A 215 17.98 20.44 -10.80
N ARG A 216 17.03 21.39 -10.85
CA ARG A 216 17.21 22.78 -11.29
C ARG A 216 16.94 23.81 -10.18
N ILE A 217 16.54 23.39 -8.98
CA ILE A 217 16.35 24.30 -7.85
C ILE A 217 17.71 24.82 -7.35
N ASN A 218 17.79 26.12 -7.05
CA ASN A 218 19.02 26.82 -6.69
C ASN A 218 18.87 27.61 -5.37
N ASP A 219 19.94 28.30 -5.00
CA ASP A 219 20.05 29.06 -3.75
C ASP A 219 19.00 30.17 -3.64
N ASP A 220 18.69 30.84 -4.75
CA ASP A 220 17.77 31.97 -4.78
C ASP A 220 16.32 31.52 -4.63
N ALA A 221 15.96 30.37 -5.21
CA ALA A 221 14.68 29.71 -4.94
C ALA A 221 14.53 29.32 -3.46
N LEU A 222 15.59 28.80 -2.81
CA LEU A 222 15.53 28.45 -1.38
C LEU A 222 15.50 29.66 -0.43
N LYS A 223 16.21 30.75 -0.74
CA LYS A 223 16.09 32.02 -0.01
C LYS A 223 14.64 32.52 -0.08
N HIS A 224 14.10 32.57 -1.30
CA HIS A 224 12.70 32.96 -1.56
C HIS A 224 11.71 32.03 -0.82
N TRP A 225 12.00 30.73 -0.69
CA TRP A 225 11.21 29.82 0.14
C TRP A 225 11.27 30.18 1.64
N GLY A 226 12.46 30.48 2.18
CA GLY A 226 12.62 30.96 3.56
C GLY A 226 11.86 32.26 3.83
N GLU A 227 11.73 33.13 2.83
CA GLU A 227 11.01 34.40 2.89
C GLU A 227 9.48 34.28 2.77
N HIS A 228 8.93 33.12 2.37
CA HIS A 228 7.49 32.97 2.06
C HIS A 228 6.80 31.75 2.69
N LEU A 229 7.52 30.64 2.93
CA LEU A 229 6.94 29.35 3.36
C LEU A 229 6.98 29.16 4.90
N HIS A 230 6.69 30.20 5.67
CA HIS A 230 6.78 30.16 7.15
C HIS A 230 5.87 29.11 7.82
N SER A 231 4.87 28.58 7.11
CA SER A 231 3.96 27.53 7.59
C SER A 231 4.52 26.11 7.42
N ILE A 232 5.66 25.92 6.76
CA ILE A 232 6.16 24.59 6.37
C ILE A 232 6.61 23.78 7.59
N LYS A 233 6.06 22.56 7.70
CA LYS A 233 6.36 21.56 8.72
C LYS A 233 7.08 20.36 8.11
N ARG A 234 6.78 20.01 6.86
CA ARG A 234 7.41 18.92 6.12
C ARG A 234 7.97 19.38 4.78
N LEU A 235 9.23 19.06 4.54
CA LEU A 235 9.91 19.28 3.26
C LEU A 235 10.60 17.98 2.81
N GLU A 236 10.23 17.48 1.61
CA GLU A 236 10.86 16.32 0.98
C GLU A 236 11.37 16.66 -0.43
N LEU A 237 12.68 16.54 -0.65
CA LEU A 237 13.34 16.88 -1.92
C LEU A 237 14.23 15.74 -2.43
N LEU A 238 14.03 15.32 -3.68
CA LEU A 238 14.91 14.38 -4.37
C LEU A 238 15.69 15.10 -5.49
N GLY A 239 17.01 15.06 -5.39
CA GLY A 239 17.95 15.64 -6.36
C GLY A 239 18.10 17.17 -6.35
N PRO A 240 18.14 17.90 -5.22
CA PRO A 240 18.47 19.33 -5.21
C PRO A 240 19.98 19.53 -5.46
N PHE A 241 20.42 19.33 -6.71
CA PHE A 241 21.83 19.20 -7.10
C PHE A 241 22.62 20.51 -7.19
N LEU A 242 21.94 21.65 -7.39
CA LEU A 242 22.58 22.96 -7.59
C LEU A 242 22.68 23.79 -6.30
N VAL A 243 21.84 23.49 -5.30
CA VAL A 243 21.74 24.19 -4.02
C VAL A 243 23.04 24.07 -3.20
N ARG A 244 23.47 25.19 -2.65
CA ARG A 244 24.68 25.40 -1.85
C ARG A 244 24.31 25.73 -0.38
N PRO A 245 25.28 25.76 0.56
CA PRO A 245 25.00 26.01 1.97
C PRO A 245 24.23 27.30 2.24
N GLU A 246 24.49 28.37 1.49
CA GLU A 246 23.87 29.68 1.65
C GLU A 246 22.35 29.63 1.37
N GLY A 247 21.91 28.75 0.46
CA GLY A 247 20.48 28.49 0.20
C GLY A 247 19.82 27.71 1.33
N TRP A 248 20.46 26.64 1.81
CA TRP A 248 19.96 25.84 2.93
C TRP A 248 19.86 26.66 4.23
N GLN A 249 20.88 27.47 4.53
CA GLN A 249 20.91 28.34 5.72
C GLN A 249 19.78 29.36 5.73
N ALA A 250 19.53 30.04 4.60
CA ALA A 250 18.42 30.98 4.47
C ALA A 250 17.05 30.29 4.63
N LEU A 251 16.88 29.11 4.04
CA LEU A 251 15.67 28.30 4.18
C LEU A 251 15.40 27.95 5.66
N PHE A 252 16.40 27.44 6.39
CA PHE A 252 16.22 27.02 7.78
C PHE A 252 15.99 28.19 8.74
N ALA A 253 16.64 29.33 8.50
CA ALA A 253 16.39 30.55 9.26
C ALA A 253 14.93 31.05 9.10
N GLY A 254 14.37 30.97 7.89
CA GLY A 254 12.99 31.38 7.61
C GLY A 254 11.90 30.36 7.95
N CYS A 255 12.24 29.06 8.00
CA CYS A 255 11.29 27.93 8.14
C CYS A 255 11.44 27.18 9.49
N SER A 256 11.64 27.89 10.60
CA SER A 256 11.91 27.31 11.93
C SER A 256 10.80 26.43 12.55
N GLN A 257 9.65 26.27 11.88
CA GLN A 257 8.58 25.33 12.30
C GLN A 257 8.75 23.90 11.74
N LEU A 258 9.80 23.64 10.96
CA LEU A 258 10.06 22.36 10.30
C LEU A 258 10.18 21.20 11.32
N THR A 259 9.30 20.21 11.18
CA THR A 259 9.28 18.95 11.96
C THR A 259 9.79 17.75 11.16
N ASN A 260 9.78 17.82 9.83
CA ASN A 260 10.17 16.73 8.95
C ASN A 260 11.07 17.27 7.81
N PHE A 261 12.38 17.00 7.86
CA PHE A 261 13.33 17.37 6.80
C PHE A 261 13.85 16.12 6.09
N LEU A 262 13.58 16.01 4.79
CA LEU A 262 13.96 14.84 4.00
C LEU A 262 14.64 15.25 2.70
N ILE A 263 15.95 15.00 2.61
CA ILE A 263 16.70 15.16 1.37
C ILE A 263 17.29 13.83 0.90
N THR A 264 17.18 13.62 -0.41
CA THR A 264 17.81 12.51 -1.12
C THR A 264 18.64 13.10 -2.27
N GLN A 265 19.88 12.64 -2.45
CA GLN A 265 20.77 13.09 -3.53
C GLN A 265 21.09 14.60 -3.51
N SER A 266 21.51 15.15 -2.37
CA SER A 266 22.17 16.46 -2.32
C SER A 266 23.68 16.31 -2.10
N PRO A 267 24.53 16.40 -3.15
CA PRO A 267 25.98 16.26 -3.04
C PRO A 267 26.68 17.53 -2.51
N ARG A 268 25.91 18.58 -2.20
CA ARG A 268 26.37 19.89 -1.72
C ARG A 268 25.92 20.23 -0.30
N PHE A 269 24.99 19.46 0.29
CA PHE A 269 24.56 19.62 1.66
C PHE A 269 25.67 19.15 2.61
N ASP A 270 26.31 20.09 3.31
CA ASP A 270 27.52 19.88 4.10
C ASP A 270 27.30 20.18 5.61
N ILE A 271 28.41 20.32 6.35
CA ILE A 271 28.39 20.50 7.79
C ILE A 271 27.78 21.84 8.22
N ASP A 272 27.93 22.90 7.42
CA ASP A 272 27.39 24.22 7.71
C ASP A 272 25.88 24.29 7.41
N CYS A 273 25.41 23.46 6.46
CA CYS A 273 23.98 23.18 6.28
C CYS A 273 23.39 22.46 7.50
N MET A 274 24.09 21.43 7.99
CA MET A 274 23.66 20.60 9.13
C MET A 274 23.64 21.41 10.44
N SER A 275 24.64 22.26 10.67
CA SER A 275 24.72 23.16 11.81
C SER A 275 23.55 24.15 11.84
N SER A 276 23.25 24.79 10.70
CA SER A 276 22.11 25.71 10.58
C SER A 276 20.76 25.02 10.76
N LEU A 277 20.60 23.78 10.25
CA LEU A 277 19.40 22.97 10.48
C LEU A 277 19.18 22.71 11.98
N ALA A 278 20.24 22.33 12.71
CA ALA A 278 20.16 22.11 14.16
C ALA A 278 19.92 23.41 14.96
N GLN A 279 20.47 24.54 14.51
CA GLN A 279 20.28 25.85 15.13
C GLN A 279 18.84 26.37 15.02
N HIS A 280 18.19 26.20 13.87
CA HIS A 280 16.88 26.81 13.61
C HIS A 280 15.68 25.85 13.68
N CYS A 281 15.86 24.57 13.33
CA CYS A 281 14.77 23.58 13.23
C CYS A 281 14.76 22.61 14.41
N THR A 282 14.74 23.12 15.64
CA THR A 282 14.86 22.33 16.89
C THR A 282 13.68 21.38 17.16
N LYS A 283 12.62 21.42 16.34
CA LYS A 283 11.40 20.61 16.46
C LYS A 283 11.39 19.35 15.60
N LEU A 284 12.50 18.98 14.94
CA LEU A 284 12.54 17.82 14.06
C LEU A 284 12.14 16.51 14.77
N THR A 285 11.21 15.79 14.14
CA THR A 285 10.73 14.44 14.47
C THR A 285 11.10 13.43 13.38
N GLU A 286 11.28 13.88 12.13
CA GLU A 286 11.76 13.05 11.01
C GLU A 286 12.96 13.72 10.31
N LEU A 287 14.04 12.96 10.15
CA LEU A 287 15.22 13.36 9.39
C LEU A 287 15.62 12.28 8.38
N ARG A 288 15.69 12.64 7.10
CA ARG A 288 16.33 11.83 6.06
C ARG A 288 17.46 12.60 5.39
N LEU A 289 18.65 12.02 5.44
CA LEU A 289 19.85 12.45 4.73
C LEU A 289 20.35 11.27 3.88
N CYS A 290 19.71 11.03 2.73
CA CYS A 290 20.01 9.88 1.87
C CYS A 290 20.92 10.27 0.69
N GLN A 291 21.97 9.48 0.41
CA GLN A 291 22.95 9.73 -0.66
C GLN A 291 23.55 11.17 -0.60
N ILE A 292 23.98 11.60 0.60
CA ILE A 292 24.54 12.94 0.84
C ILE A 292 26.07 12.90 0.72
N GLY A 293 26.59 13.37 -0.41
CA GLY A 293 28.02 13.25 -0.79
C GLY A 293 29.04 14.02 0.06
N LYS A 294 28.60 14.73 1.10
CA LYS A 294 29.44 15.45 2.08
C LYS A 294 29.24 14.97 3.52
N MET A 295 28.32 14.03 3.75
CA MET A 295 28.08 13.43 5.05
C MET A 295 29.38 12.85 5.62
N ASN A 296 29.57 13.03 6.92
CA ASN A 296 30.69 12.52 7.71
C ASN A 296 30.27 12.49 9.18
N ASP A 297 31.07 11.87 10.03
CA ASP A 297 30.75 11.59 11.44
C ASP A 297 30.49 12.87 12.26
N TYR A 298 31.07 14.02 11.88
CA TYR A 298 30.81 15.31 12.53
C TYR A 298 29.38 15.83 12.31
N PHE A 299 28.59 15.25 11.39
CA PHE A 299 27.16 15.52 11.29
C PHE A 299 26.40 15.02 12.52
N LEU A 300 26.84 13.92 13.15
CA LEU A 300 26.04 13.23 14.14
C LEU A 300 25.77 14.04 15.42
N PRO A 301 26.72 14.77 16.02
CA PRO A 301 26.45 15.65 17.17
C PRO A 301 25.35 16.70 16.94
N TYR A 302 25.15 17.14 15.69
CA TYR A 302 24.03 18.02 15.34
C TYR A 302 22.69 17.27 15.32
N ILE A 303 22.68 16.00 14.89
CA ILE A 303 21.50 15.12 14.93
C ILE A 303 21.18 14.71 16.37
N GLU A 304 22.19 14.48 17.21
CA GLU A 304 22.04 14.21 18.64
C GLU A 304 21.29 15.33 19.39
N SER A 305 21.21 16.54 18.84
CA SER A 305 20.42 17.65 19.42
C SER A 305 18.89 17.46 19.30
N PHE A 306 18.40 16.71 18.31
CA PHE A 306 16.97 16.56 18.03
C PHE A 306 16.29 15.56 18.98
N LYS A 307 16.00 15.99 20.21
CA LYS A 307 15.44 15.10 21.25
C LYS A 307 14.05 14.51 20.95
N ASN A 308 13.33 15.09 19.99
CA ASN A 308 12.01 14.60 19.54
C ASN A 308 12.08 13.68 18.31
N LEU A 309 13.28 13.29 17.86
CA LEU A 309 13.46 12.48 16.65
C LEU A 309 12.87 11.07 16.83
N THR A 310 11.93 10.70 15.95
CA THR A 310 11.26 9.38 15.93
C THR A 310 11.49 8.61 14.63
N SER A 311 11.92 9.28 13.56
CA SER A 311 12.26 8.69 12.26
C SER A 311 13.61 9.21 11.78
N LEU A 312 14.58 8.30 11.62
CA LEU A 312 15.94 8.63 11.17
C LEU A 312 16.34 7.75 9.99
N ASN A 313 16.79 8.39 8.90
CA ASN A 313 17.35 7.73 7.74
C ASN A 313 18.67 8.41 7.33
N LEU A 314 19.77 7.66 7.41
CA LEU A 314 21.11 8.06 6.98
C LEU A 314 21.67 7.09 5.92
N SER A 315 20.80 6.57 5.05
CA SER A 315 21.16 5.53 4.10
C SER A 315 22.09 6.03 2.98
N GLU A 316 22.99 5.15 2.56
CA GLU A 316 24.01 5.38 1.53
C GLU A 316 25.00 6.51 1.87
N PRO A 317 25.66 6.49 3.06
CA PRO A 317 26.60 7.52 3.51
C PRO A 317 27.98 7.47 2.81
N SER A 318 28.12 6.70 1.72
CA SER A 318 29.36 6.46 0.99
C SER A 318 30.47 5.80 1.84
N LYS A 319 31.36 6.59 2.44
CA LYS A 319 32.51 6.14 3.27
C LYS A 319 32.57 6.96 4.56
N SER A 320 31.47 6.93 5.32
CA SER A 320 31.26 7.77 6.49
C SER A 320 30.18 7.16 7.38
N LEU A 321 30.07 7.69 8.60
CA LEU A 321 29.32 7.14 9.73
C LEU A 321 29.96 5.84 10.21
N SER A 322 31.09 5.96 10.93
CA SER A 322 31.73 4.87 11.65
C SER A 322 30.78 4.18 12.63
N THR A 323 31.11 2.94 13.02
CA THR A 323 30.34 2.17 14.00
C THR A 323 30.26 2.92 15.33
N GLU A 324 31.39 3.47 15.78
CA GLU A 324 31.56 4.20 17.03
C GLU A 324 30.71 5.49 17.06
N ALA A 325 30.72 6.26 15.97
CA ALA A 325 29.92 7.48 15.87
C ALA A 325 28.41 7.16 15.80
N VAL A 326 28.01 6.08 15.11
CA VAL A 326 26.61 5.62 15.09
C VAL A 326 26.16 5.07 16.44
N VAL A 327 27.04 4.44 17.22
CA VAL A 327 26.77 4.04 18.61
C VAL A 327 26.52 5.27 19.51
N SER A 328 27.32 6.33 19.38
CA SER A 328 27.07 7.62 20.08
C SER A 328 25.68 8.18 19.76
N LEU A 329 25.35 8.26 18.46
CA LEU A 329 24.06 8.75 18.01
C LEU A 329 22.89 7.92 18.57
N LEU A 330 23.00 6.59 18.53
CA LEU A 330 21.95 5.70 19.04
C LEU A 330 21.78 5.80 20.56
N ASN A 331 22.85 6.06 21.32
CA ASN A 331 22.77 6.40 22.74
C ASN A 331 22.04 7.74 22.98
N ALA A 332 22.24 8.74 22.11
CA ALA A 332 21.66 10.07 22.26
C ALA A 332 20.19 10.23 21.82
N VAL A 333 19.71 9.44 20.86
CA VAL A 333 18.33 9.54 20.30
C VAL A 333 17.56 8.20 20.19
N GLY A 334 18.22 7.05 20.34
CA GLY A 334 17.65 5.73 20.01
C GLY A 334 16.42 5.31 20.82
N SER A 335 16.24 5.89 22.02
CA SER A 335 15.10 5.62 22.91
C SER A 335 13.75 6.06 22.32
N ASN A 336 13.75 7.07 21.44
CA ASN A 336 12.55 7.63 20.81
C ASN A 336 12.34 7.14 19.36
N LEU A 337 13.30 6.42 18.77
CA LEU A 337 13.23 6.00 17.36
C LEU A 337 12.20 4.88 17.16
N THR A 338 11.19 5.18 16.33
CA THR A 338 10.20 4.23 15.80
C THR A 338 10.59 3.71 14.42
N HIS A 339 11.35 4.50 13.66
CA HIS A 339 11.85 4.17 12.32
C HIS A 339 13.35 4.47 12.21
N LEU A 340 14.13 3.48 11.74
CA LEU A 340 15.57 3.62 11.50
C LEU A 340 15.97 3.00 10.16
N ASN A 341 16.74 3.74 9.37
CA ASN A 341 17.38 3.24 8.14
C ASN A 341 18.86 3.66 8.09
N LEU A 342 19.76 2.67 8.02
CA LEU A 342 21.21 2.86 7.90
C LEU A 342 21.80 2.11 6.69
N SER A 343 20.96 1.73 5.73
CA SER A 343 21.29 0.87 4.58
C SER A 343 22.49 1.37 3.77
N LYS A 344 23.27 0.44 3.20
CA LYS A 344 24.51 0.67 2.45
C LYS A 344 25.58 1.48 3.18
N ASN A 345 25.60 1.44 4.51
CA ASN A 345 26.75 1.91 5.26
C ASN A 345 27.84 0.83 5.30
N ASN A 346 28.96 1.11 4.62
CA ASN A 346 30.10 0.20 4.48
C ASN A 346 31.00 0.14 5.74
N LEU A 347 30.74 0.94 6.76
CA LEU A 347 31.56 1.04 7.99
C LEU A 347 30.86 0.47 9.24
N LEU A 348 29.67 -0.12 9.10
CA LEU A 348 28.89 -0.69 10.18
C LEU A 348 29.18 -2.18 10.39
N THR A 349 29.72 -2.53 11.55
CA THR A 349 29.98 -3.91 12.00
C THR A 349 28.90 -4.39 12.97
N ASN A 350 28.89 -5.68 13.34
CA ASN A 350 27.91 -6.21 14.30
C ASN A 350 27.93 -5.50 15.69
N GLU A 351 28.96 -4.71 16.01
CA GLU A 351 29.03 -3.90 17.23
C GLU A 351 27.93 -2.81 17.30
N PHE A 352 27.47 -2.23 16.20
CA PHE A 352 26.34 -1.28 16.29
C PHE A 352 25.03 -1.98 16.71
N LEU A 353 24.91 -3.29 16.54
CA LEU A 353 23.77 -4.06 17.05
C LEU A 353 23.85 -4.21 18.58
N SER A 354 25.02 -4.59 19.10
CA SER A 354 25.22 -4.93 20.51
C SER A 354 25.47 -3.72 21.42
N ALA A 355 26.21 -2.72 20.95
CA ALA A 355 26.49 -1.47 21.67
C ALA A 355 25.56 -0.32 21.28
N GLY A 356 25.03 -0.31 20.06
CA GLY A 356 24.17 0.77 19.54
C GLY A 356 22.68 0.50 19.75
N LEU A 357 22.13 -0.53 19.11
CA LEU A 357 20.69 -0.81 19.14
C LEU A 357 20.23 -1.42 20.46
N THR A 358 20.83 -2.55 20.86
CA THR A 358 20.39 -3.37 22.01
C THR A 358 20.23 -2.57 23.31
N PRO A 359 21.22 -1.76 23.77
CA PRO A 359 21.08 -1.03 25.03
C PRO A 359 20.16 0.20 24.94
N ASN A 360 19.99 0.83 23.77
CA ASN A 360 19.39 2.17 23.68
C ASN A 360 17.97 2.18 23.09
N VAL A 361 17.63 1.22 22.22
CA VAL A 361 16.42 1.26 21.40
C VAL A 361 15.30 0.43 22.04
N ARG A 362 14.08 0.99 22.12
CA ARG A 362 12.93 0.35 22.82
C ARG A 362 11.60 0.35 22.06
N VAL A 363 11.36 1.35 21.21
CA VAL A 363 10.08 1.57 20.51
C VAL A 363 10.17 1.43 18.99
N LEU A 364 11.24 0.82 18.48
CA LEU A 364 11.49 0.71 17.04
C LEU A 364 10.53 -0.28 16.39
N THR A 365 9.63 0.21 15.55
CA THR A 365 8.66 -0.60 14.79
C THR A 365 9.12 -0.91 13.37
N SER A 366 10.03 -0.11 12.81
CA SER A 366 10.56 -0.26 11.45
C SER A 366 12.09 -0.16 11.41
N ILE A 367 12.77 -1.22 10.97
CA ILE A 367 14.22 -1.22 10.76
C ILE A 367 14.57 -1.58 9.31
N VAL A 368 15.52 -0.85 8.73
CA VAL A 368 16.04 -1.05 7.36
C VAL A 368 17.56 -1.01 7.40
N LEU A 369 18.20 -2.17 7.20
CA LEU A 369 19.65 -2.36 7.19
C LEU A 369 20.03 -3.13 5.92
N ASP A 370 19.63 -2.62 4.75
CA ASP A 370 19.91 -3.28 3.48
C ASP A 370 21.38 -3.10 3.10
N GLU A 371 22.01 -4.16 2.59
CA GLU A 371 23.33 -4.15 1.96
C GLU A 371 24.43 -3.57 2.87
N ILE A 372 24.49 -4.05 4.12
CA ILE A 372 25.56 -3.80 5.10
C ILE A 372 26.56 -4.98 5.06
N PRO A 373 27.79 -4.80 4.56
CA PRO A 373 28.69 -5.93 4.27
C PRO A 373 29.07 -6.80 5.47
N GLU A 374 29.26 -6.18 6.65
CA GLU A 374 29.79 -6.84 7.85
C GLU A 374 28.70 -7.42 8.78
N LEU A 375 27.41 -7.38 8.39
CA LEU A 375 26.34 -8.04 9.16
C LEU A 375 26.42 -9.56 9.03
N THR A 376 26.44 -10.25 10.17
CA THR A 376 26.53 -11.72 10.25
C THR A 376 25.26 -12.37 10.79
N ASP A 377 25.01 -13.62 10.40
CA ASP A 377 23.82 -14.38 10.82
C ASP A 377 23.72 -14.46 12.35
N ALA A 378 24.81 -14.86 13.01
CA ALA A 378 24.93 -14.91 14.47
C ALA A 378 24.79 -13.53 15.13
N GLY A 379 25.30 -12.46 14.52
CA GLY A 379 25.16 -11.08 15.04
C GLY A 379 23.71 -10.60 15.04
N MET A 380 22.99 -10.82 13.94
CA MET A 380 21.56 -10.51 13.84
C MET A 380 20.69 -11.43 14.71
N CYS A 381 21.03 -12.71 14.83
CA CYS A 381 20.41 -13.66 15.76
C CYS A 381 20.56 -13.19 17.21
N ALA A 382 21.77 -12.81 17.62
CA ALA A 382 22.05 -12.29 18.95
C ALA A 382 21.30 -10.98 19.23
N PHE A 383 21.17 -10.09 18.23
CA PHE A 383 20.35 -8.88 18.36
C PHE A 383 18.88 -9.21 18.67
N PHE A 384 18.20 -10.02 17.83
CA PHE A 384 16.79 -10.35 18.06
C PHE A 384 16.56 -11.21 19.32
N THR A 385 17.57 -11.95 19.79
CA THR A 385 17.48 -12.76 21.01
C THR A 385 17.63 -11.91 22.28
N ASN A 386 18.43 -10.84 22.27
CA ASN A 386 18.78 -10.07 23.48
C ASN A 386 18.15 -8.66 23.53
N THR A 387 17.51 -8.19 22.46
CA THR A 387 16.92 -6.84 22.43
C THR A 387 15.69 -6.72 23.32
N ALA A 388 15.60 -5.62 24.06
CA ALA A 388 14.46 -5.25 24.91
C ALA A 388 13.47 -4.32 24.17
N ASN A 389 13.45 -4.38 22.84
CA ASN A 389 12.60 -3.57 21.98
C ASN A 389 11.22 -4.21 21.79
N VAL A 390 10.20 -3.42 21.45
CA VAL A 390 8.90 -3.95 21.04
C VAL A 390 9.02 -4.87 19.80
N PRO A 391 8.13 -5.88 19.64
CA PRO A 391 8.02 -6.63 18.39
C PRO A 391 7.85 -5.71 17.17
N MET A 392 8.68 -5.93 16.15
CA MET A 392 8.74 -5.04 14.99
C MET A 392 7.64 -5.35 13.97
N HIS A 393 7.24 -4.33 13.22
CA HIS A 393 6.20 -4.41 12.19
C HIS A 393 6.80 -4.42 10.79
N ARG A 394 8.02 -3.90 10.61
CA ARG A 394 8.67 -3.75 9.31
C ARG A 394 10.16 -4.01 9.43
N ILE A 395 10.65 -5.03 8.73
CA ILE A 395 12.07 -5.39 8.73
C ILE A 395 12.55 -5.56 7.29
N SER A 396 13.59 -4.82 6.93
CA SER A 396 14.29 -4.94 5.65
C SER A 396 15.77 -5.20 5.91
N LEU A 397 16.26 -6.33 5.41
CA LEU A 397 17.63 -6.82 5.57
C LEU A 397 18.16 -7.30 4.21
N ARG A 398 17.79 -6.59 3.15
CA ARG A 398 17.99 -6.97 1.75
C ARG A 398 19.48 -7.03 1.42
N ARG A 399 19.88 -8.00 0.58
CA ARG A 399 21.24 -8.15 0.02
C ARG A 399 22.37 -8.36 1.03
N ASN A 400 22.06 -8.55 2.31
CA ASN A 400 23.02 -9.02 3.32
C ASN A 400 23.33 -10.52 3.09
N HIS A 401 24.30 -10.81 2.23
CA HIS A 401 24.56 -12.18 1.75
C HIS A 401 25.10 -13.16 2.81
N ALA A 402 25.52 -12.67 3.98
CA ALA A 402 25.97 -13.48 5.11
C ALA A 402 24.85 -13.82 6.13
N LEU A 403 23.60 -13.42 5.87
CA LEU A 403 22.44 -13.80 6.68
C LEU A 403 21.75 -15.07 6.11
N ALA A 404 21.25 -15.91 7.00
CA ALA A 404 20.73 -17.24 6.72
C ALA A 404 19.66 -17.64 7.76
N ASP A 405 19.85 -18.75 8.47
CA ASP A 405 18.83 -19.40 9.28
C ASP A 405 18.76 -18.83 10.70
N GLU A 406 19.89 -18.51 11.32
CA GLU A 406 19.91 -18.05 12.71
C GLU A 406 19.26 -16.68 12.84
N ALA A 407 19.58 -15.74 11.92
CA ALA A 407 18.96 -14.43 11.90
C ALA A 407 17.46 -14.51 11.58
N LEU A 408 17.03 -15.40 10.67
CA LEU A 408 15.62 -15.53 10.30
C LEU A 408 14.80 -16.11 11.47
N ILE A 409 15.29 -17.17 12.11
CA ILE A 409 14.61 -17.80 13.24
C ILE A 409 14.62 -16.88 14.48
N GLY A 410 15.70 -16.13 14.74
CA GLY A 410 15.73 -15.11 15.79
C GLY A 410 14.70 -13.99 15.54
N LEU A 411 14.70 -13.44 14.32
CA LEU A 411 13.75 -12.42 13.86
C LEU A 411 12.29 -12.87 14.01
N LEU A 412 11.96 -14.08 13.56
CA LEU A 412 10.60 -14.62 13.60
C LEU A 412 10.13 -14.90 15.04
N LYS A 413 11.01 -15.38 15.93
CA LYS A 413 10.70 -15.56 17.36
C LYS A 413 10.43 -14.25 18.08
N HIS A 414 11.17 -13.19 17.75
CA HIS A 414 11.01 -11.87 18.38
C HIS A 414 9.83 -11.07 17.80
N SER A 415 9.79 -10.92 16.47
CA SER A 415 8.91 -9.96 15.78
C SER A 415 7.78 -10.61 14.96
N GLY A 416 7.82 -11.93 14.71
CA GLY A 416 6.94 -12.60 13.74
C GLY A 416 5.45 -12.32 13.97
N ALA A 417 4.99 -12.36 15.22
CA ALA A 417 3.59 -12.13 15.58
C ALA A 417 3.03 -10.74 15.18
N THR A 418 3.89 -9.72 15.02
CA THR A 418 3.52 -8.36 14.62
C THR A 418 4.02 -7.96 13.23
N LEU A 419 4.74 -8.85 12.54
CA LEU A 419 5.49 -8.52 11.33
C LEU A 419 4.55 -8.32 10.13
N VAL A 420 4.50 -7.11 9.58
CA VAL A 420 3.62 -6.68 8.48
C VAL A 420 4.35 -6.62 7.14
N GLU A 421 5.60 -6.13 7.11
CA GLU A 421 6.49 -6.20 5.93
C GLU A 421 7.83 -6.89 6.29
N LEU A 422 8.26 -7.84 5.46
CA LEU A 422 9.57 -8.48 5.51
C LEU A 422 10.26 -8.45 4.13
N ASP A 423 11.48 -7.92 4.04
CA ASP A 423 12.37 -8.05 2.87
C ASP A 423 13.66 -8.78 3.29
N ILE A 424 13.78 -10.03 2.87
CA ILE A 424 14.99 -10.87 3.00
C ILE A 424 15.56 -11.22 1.63
N ASN A 425 15.35 -10.35 0.64
CA ASN A 425 15.79 -10.56 -0.72
C ASN A 425 17.31 -10.79 -0.77
N SER A 426 17.72 -11.83 -1.50
CA SER A 426 19.09 -12.29 -1.65
C SER A 426 19.74 -12.92 -0.40
N TRP A 427 18.94 -13.40 0.56
CA TRP A 427 19.39 -14.36 1.58
C TRP A 427 19.58 -15.75 0.94
N LYS A 428 20.66 -15.87 0.16
CA LYS A 428 20.97 -17.04 -0.70
C LYS A 428 21.27 -18.32 0.09
N SER A 429 21.58 -18.18 1.37
CA SER A 429 22.02 -19.24 2.27
C SER A 429 20.90 -19.77 3.19
N ALA A 430 19.76 -19.09 3.27
CA ALA A 430 18.61 -19.53 4.06
C ALA A 430 18.07 -20.88 3.55
N SER A 431 17.81 -21.81 4.47
CA SER A 431 17.29 -23.15 4.20
C SER A 431 15.80 -23.15 3.86
N ASN A 432 15.28 -24.29 3.39
CA ASN A 432 13.85 -24.45 3.17
C ASN A 432 13.08 -24.42 4.49
N ASP A 433 13.62 -25.06 5.54
CA ASP A 433 13.02 -25.15 6.88
C ASP A 433 12.92 -23.76 7.54
N ALA A 434 13.96 -22.93 7.45
CA ALA A 434 13.93 -21.57 7.98
C ALA A 434 12.94 -20.66 7.23
N LEU A 435 12.76 -20.88 5.92
CA LEU A 435 11.76 -20.16 5.11
C LEU A 435 10.32 -20.65 5.38
N LEU A 436 10.11 -21.94 5.68
CA LEU A 436 8.80 -22.49 6.09
C LEU A 436 8.32 -21.85 7.40
N ALA A 437 9.22 -21.61 8.35
CA ALA A 437 8.92 -20.96 9.63
C ALA A 437 8.29 -19.55 9.50
N ILE A 438 8.43 -18.87 8.35
CA ILE A 438 7.73 -17.61 8.07
C ILE A 438 6.21 -17.81 8.14
N GLY A 439 5.67 -18.88 7.56
CA GLY A 439 4.25 -19.21 7.64
C GLY A 439 3.79 -19.59 9.06
N GLU A 440 4.68 -20.18 9.85
CA GLU A 440 4.39 -20.57 11.23
C GLU A 440 4.26 -19.35 12.16
N HIS A 441 5.18 -18.38 12.05
CA HIS A 441 5.25 -17.22 12.95
C HIS A 441 4.55 -15.95 12.44
N ALA A 442 4.60 -15.65 11.14
CA ALA A 442 4.26 -14.32 10.60
C ALA A 442 2.78 -14.19 10.18
N LYS A 443 1.87 -14.20 11.16
CA LYS A 443 0.41 -14.25 10.92
C LYS A 443 -0.19 -13.01 10.26
N VAL A 444 0.27 -11.82 10.66
CA VAL A 444 -0.21 -10.52 10.15
C VAL A 444 0.61 -9.98 8.96
N LEU A 445 1.47 -10.82 8.38
CA LEU A 445 2.36 -10.46 7.28
C LEU A 445 1.55 -10.09 6.04
N ARG A 446 1.65 -8.84 5.59
CA ARG A 446 0.97 -8.29 4.41
C ARG A 446 1.83 -8.32 3.16
N LYS A 447 3.16 -8.25 3.32
CA LYS A 447 4.11 -8.13 2.20
C LYS A 447 5.43 -8.84 2.50
N LEU A 448 5.93 -9.57 1.52
CA LEU A 448 7.15 -10.36 1.61
C LEU A 448 8.00 -10.28 0.33
N ASP A 449 9.31 -10.06 0.44
CA ASP A 449 10.27 -10.27 -0.66
C ASP A 449 11.26 -11.41 -0.29
N LEU A 450 11.17 -12.49 -1.06
CA LEU A 450 12.06 -13.67 -1.03
C LEU A 450 12.96 -13.73 -2.28
N GLY A 451 12.99 -12.71 -3.12
CA GLY A 451 13.69 -12.78 -4.40
C GLY A 451 15.17 -13.14 -4.23
N PHE A 452 15.69 -14.03 -5.07
CA PHE A 452 17.02 -14.66 -4.97
C PHE A 452 17.26 -15.58 -3.74
N CYS A 453 16.24 -15.91 -2.93
CA CYS A 453 16.34 -16.96 -1.91
C CYS A 453 16.28 -18.35 -2.58
N ARG A 454 17.45 -19.01 -2.66
CA ARG A 454 17.67 -20.22 -3.46
C ARG A 454 16.86 -21.45 -3.02
N GLN A 455 16.38 -21.48 -1.79
CA GLN A 455 15.62 -22.60 -1.22
C GLN A 455 14.10 -22.36 -1.18
N ALA A 456 13.62 -21.20 -1.65
CA ALA A 456 12.19 -20.91 -1.73
C ALA A 456 11.53 -21.72 -2.87
N ASP A 457 10.62 -22.61 -2.52
CA ASP A 457 9.87 -23.49 -3.42
C ASP A 457 8.35 -23.42 -3.17
N GLU A 458 7.56 -24.25 -3.84
CA GLU A 458 6.10 -24.25 -3.71
C GLU A 458 5.63 -24.62 -2.29
N PHE A 459 6.42 -25.35 -1.50
CA PHE A 459 6.08 -25.69 -0.13
C PHE A 459 6.25 -24.48 0.80
N VAL A 460 7.35 -23.74 0.65
CA VAL A 460 7.56 -22.42 1.30
C VAL A 460 6.41 -21.46 0.98
N ILE A 461 6.10 -21.27 -0.30
CA ILE A 461 5.00 -20.37 -0.70
C ILE A 461 3.66 -20.86 -0.18
N LYS A 462 3.38 -22.18 -0.20
CA LYS A 462 2.16 -22.73 0.40
C LYS A 462 2.08 -22.44 1.89
N ALA A 463 3.14 -22.68 2.66
CA ALA A 463 3.16 -22.44 4.11
C ALA A 463 2.90 -20.97 4.45
N ILE A 464 3.45 -20.04 3.66
CA ILE A 464 3.19 -18.59 3.81
C ILE A 464 1.73 -18.25 3.45
N LEU A 465 1.18 -18.82 2.38
CA LEU A 465 -0.23 -18.55 2.01
C LEU A 465 -1.24 -19.15 3.00
N ASP A 466 -0.98 -20.35 3.52
CA ASP A 466 -1.84 -21.00 4.51
C ASP A 466 -1.65 -20.38 5.90
N GLY A 467 -0.44 -19.91 6.23
CA GLY A 467 -0.05 -19.44 7.56
C GLY A 467 -0.17 -17.93 7.81
N SER A 468 0.04 -17.07 6.79
CA SER A 468 -0.12 -15.62 6.89
C SER A 468 -1.53 -15.22 6.42
N GLU A 469 -2.37 -14.75 7.34
CA GLU A 469 -3.77 -14.45 7.07
C GLU A 469 -3.94 -13.20 6.22
N GLU A 470 -3.16 -12.16 6.50
CA GLU A 470 -3.27 -10.83 5.87
C GLU A 470 -2.41 -10.62 4.61
N ILE A 471 -1.75 -11.67 4.10
CA ILE A 471 -0.79 -11.58 2.99
C ILE A 471 -1.43 -11.05 1.70
N LYS A 472 -0.79 -10.08 1.04
CA LYS A 472 -1.26 -9.41 -0.19
C LYS A 472 -0.23 -9.38 -1.30
N ASP A 473 1.05 -9.18 -0.98
CA ASP A 473 2.12 -9.09 -1.97
C ASP A 473 3.29 -10.01 -1.61
N ILE A 474 3.64 -10.92 -2.53
CA ILE A 474 4.82 -11.78 -2.42
C ILE A 474 5.70 -11.58 -3.66
N SER A 475 6.99 -11.31 -3.44
CA SER A 475 8.00 -11.09 -4.48
C SER A 475 9.01 -12.25 -4.46
N VAL A 476 9.16 -12.94 -5.59
CA VAL A 476 9.94 -14.20 -5.74
C VAL A 476 10.82 -14.20 -7.00
N PHE A 477 11.28 -13.03 -7.43
CA PHE A 477 12.18 -12.89 -8.59
C PHE A 477 13.45 -13.75 -8.41
N ALA A 478 13.80 -14.55 -9.43
CA ALA A 478 14.95 -15.47 -9.40
C ALA A 478 14.94 -16.47 -8.22
N CYS A 479 13.77 -16.98 -7.86
CA CYS A 479 13.59 -18.16 -7.02
C CYS A 479 13.42 -19.40 -7.89
N ASN A 480 14.50 -19.85 -8.54
CA ASN A 480 14.51 -20.85 -9.62
C ASN A 480 13.97 -22.25 -9.27
N LYS A 481 13.59 -22.52 -8.01
CA LYS A 481 12.88 -23.74 -7.61
C LYS A 481 11.36 -23.68 -7.89
N LEU A 482 10.78 -22.49 -8.05
CA LEU A 482 9.35 -22.31 -8.31
C LEU A 482 8.99 -22.64 -9.76
N ALA A 483 8.28 -23.74 -9.97
CA ALA A 483 7.73 -24.11 -11.27
C ALA A 483 6.40 -23.38 -11.57
N GLU A 484 5.82 -23.64 -12.75
CA GLU A 484 4.53 -23.08 -13.22
C GLU A 484 3.37 -23.21 -12.22
N ARG A 485 3.44 -24.20 -11.32
CA ARG A 485 2.36 -24.59 -10.39
C ARG A 485 2.50 -23.97 -9.00
N CYS A 486 3.21 -22.84 -8.89
CA CYS A 486 3.26 -22.02 -7.69
C CYS A 486 1.85 -21.78 -7.09
N PRO A 487 1.63 -22.08 -5.78
CA PRO A 487 0.34 -21.92 -5.11
C PRO A 487 -0.22 -20.50 -5.20
N LYS A 488 -1.57 -20.36 -5.19
CA LYS A 488 -2.26 -19.06 -5.26
C LYS A 488 -3.41 -19.00 -4.25
N LYS A 489 -3.54 -17.84 -3.60
CA LYS A 489 -4.61 -17.47 -2.66
C LYS A 489 -5.32 -16.24 -3.22
N ARG A 490 -6.66 -16.19 -3.08
CA ARG A 490 -7.45 -15.08 -3.65
C ARG A 490 -7.09 -13.77 -2.94
N GLY A 491 -6.88 -12.70 -3.71
CA GLY A 491 -6.47 -11.40 -3.19
C GLY A 491 -4.98 -11.27 -2.89
N VAL A 492 -4.15 -12.25 -3.30
CA VAL A 492 -2.69 -12.22 -3.13
C VAL A 492 -2.00 -12.14 -4.48
N SER A 493 -1.23 -11.07 -4.69
CA SER A 493 -0.37 -10.88 -5.86
C SER A 493 0.99 -11.54 -5.59
N ILE A 494 1.39 -12.46 -6.49
CA ILE A 494 2.72 -13.10 -6.45
C ILE A 494 3.46 -12.70 -7.72
N ARG A 495 4.63 -12.07 -7.56
CA ARG A 495 5.38 -11.40 -8.64
C ARG A 495 6.78 -12.00 -8.79
N GLY A 496 7.26 -12.10 -10.03
CA GLY A 496 8.62 -12.56 -10.33
C GLY A 496 8.81 -14.07 -10.53
N ILE A 497 7.73 -14.85 -10.62
CA ILE A 497 7.77 -16.26 -11.03
C ILE A 497 8.24 -16.32 -12.50
N GLU A 498 9.40 -16.94 -12.76
CA GLU A 498 10.07 -16.90 -14.07
C GLU A 498 9.19 -17.48 -15.21
N SER A 499 8.37 -18.48 -14.92
CA SER A 499 7.44 -19.09 -15.90
C SER A 499 6.27 -18.20 -16.35
N TYR A 500 6.10 -17.00 -15.77
CA TYR A 500 5.16 -15.98 -16.28
C TYR A 500 5.86 -14.89 -17.12
N SER A 501 7.08 -15.17 -17.62
CA SER A 501 7.92 -14.23 -18.37
C SER A 501 8.05 -14.58 -19.87
N VAL A 502 7.11 -15.36 -20.40
CA VAL A 502 7.12 -15.96 -21.76
C VAL A 502 6.12 -15.26 -22.68
#